data_AF-M4DJN0-F1
#
_entry.id   AF-M4DJN0-F1
#
_cell.length_a   1.000
_cell.length_b   1.000
_cell.length_c   1.000
_cell.angle_alpha   90.00
_cell.angle_beta   90.00
_cell.angle_gamma   90.00
#
_symmetry.space_group_name_H-M   'P 1'
#
loop_
_entity.id
_entity.type
_entity.pdbx_description
1 polymer ?
#
loop_
_entity_poly.entity_id
_entity_poly.type
_entity_poly.pdbx_seq_one_letter_code
_entity_poly.pdbx_strand_id
1 'polypeptide(L)'
;MGPKGWFILKLLMFQGLFISHSQEQEDFDFFYLVLQWPGAYCDTKRSCCYPTSGKPAADFGIHGLWPNYKDGTYPSNCNPDSEFDKSQITDLVSSLKKTWPTLACPSNEGFKFWKHEWEKHGTCSESVMDQHEYFENSLKLRDRANLLQALTNSGIKPDDRFYDLEKIRKAIKDEIGFTPGIECNKDPEQNYKFSAWKTLFVILREWKTLRKYIDVILLSSLYICVSRKVCADPKLLQLRFCCLPLPFTFLTPSAPSPSLSREIHVTQKRFVSNSPLKIMAKTNGIIPTIDLGEVSDKILNQQIREASERWGCFRVINHGVPLSLMSDMKMTVMDLFERPHEVKVRNTDVLLGSGYRAPNEINPYYEALGLYDMASPQAVNTFCDQLEASADQREIMVKYAKAIDGLAKDLARRLAESYGLAETNFFKGWPSQFRINKYHFQPEAVGKLGVQLHTDSGFLTILQDDENVDGLEAMDHSSGTFFPISPLPNTLAINLGDMAAIWSNGRLCNVKHRVQCNEATKRFSIASFLLGPMDTDLEPPSEFVDAEHPRLYKAISHDGVRNIRMTTKLHDGEALKLITYEE
;
A
#
# COMPACT_ATOMS: atom_id res chain seq x y z
N MET A 1 86.64 -19.20 3.79
CA MET A 1 85.88 -17.93 3.61
C MET A 1 84.51 -18.28 3.06
N GLY A 2 83.43 -17.59 3.49
CA GLY A 2 82.10 -17.63 2.85
C GLY A 2 81.28 -18.94 2.98
N PRO A 3 80.16 -18.98 3.74
CA PRO A 3 79.28 -20.15 3.85
C PRO A 3 77.87 -19.97 3.24
N LYS A 4 77.35 -21.07 2.66
CA LYS A 4 75.95 -21.57 2.64
C LYS A 4 74.76 -20.68 2.17
N GLY A 5 73.87 -21.33 1.42
CA GLY A 5 72.44 -21.03 1.21
C GLY A 5 71.95 -21.94 0.06
N TRP A 6 71.24 -23.05 0.28
CA TRP A 6 69.93 -23.29 0.93
C TRP A 6 68.75 -22.63 0.19
N PHE A 7 67.78 -23.46 -0.20
CA PHE A 7 66.60 -23.12 -0.99
C PHE A 7 65.64 -22.14 -0.27
N ILE A 8 64.99 -21.27 -1.04
CA ILE A 8 63.84 -20.47 -0.56
C ILE A 8 62.64 -20.75 -1.47
N LEU A 9 61.59 -21.33 -0.88
CA LEU A 9 60.26 -21.42 -1.48
C LEU A 9 59.53 -20.09 -1.23
N LYS A 10 59.03 -19.43 -2.28
CA LYS A 10 58.33 -18.14 -2.15
C LYS A 10 56.89 -18.34 -1.65
N LEU A 11 56.64 -18.03 -0.38
CA LEU A 11 55.31 -17.64 0.07
C LEU A 11 55.09 -16.15 -0.23
N LEU A 12 54.04 -15.81 -0.96
CA LEU A 12 53.58 -14.42 -1.11
C LEU A 12 52.45 -14.18 -0.12
N MET A 13 52.70 -13.38 0.92
CA MET A 13 51.64 -12.88 1.79
C MET A 13 50.91 -11.73 1.10
N PHE A 14 49.71 -11.99 0.59
CA PHE A 14 48.77 -10.93 0.26
C PHE A 14 48.15 -10.38 1.55
N GLN A 15 48.71 -9.29 2.07
CA GLN A 15 48.02 -8.46 3.05
C GLN A 15 46.96 -7.63 2.33
N GLY A 16 45.77 -8.20 2.16
CA GLY A 16 44.59 -7.42 1.80
C GLY A 16 44.22 -6.50 2.97
N LEU A 17 44.12 -5.19 2.73
CA LEU A 17 43.45 -4.31 3.69
C LEU A 17 41.97 -4.68 3.70
N PHE A 18 41.48 -5.19 4.82
CA PHE A 18 40.05 -5.19 5.10
C PHE A 18 39.61 -3.74 5.33
N ILE A 19 39.18 -3.08 4.25
CA ILE A 19 38.34 -1.89 4.37
C ILE A 19 36.99 -2.40 4.85
N SER A 20 36.78 -2.37 6.15
CA SER A 20 35.48 -2.60 6.79
C SER A 20 34.46 -1.63 6.18
N HIS A 21 33.66 -2.13 5.24
CA HIS A 21 32.43 -1.44 4.85
C HIS A 21 31.44 -1.61 5.99
N SER A 22 31.53 -0.72 6.98
CA SER A 22 30.34 -0.31 7.72
C SER A 22 29.34 0.16 6.69
N GLN A 23 28.19 -0.51 6.57
CA GLN A 23 27.09 0.03 5.79
C GLN A 23 26.69 1.37 6.42
N GLU A 24 26.87 2.47 5.68
CA GLU A 24 26.21 3.72 6.05
C GLU A 24 24.72 3.49 5.89
N GLN A 25 24.03 3.39 7.03
CA GLN A 25 22.57 3.25 7.11
C GLN A 25 21.93 4.42 6.35
N GLU A 26 21.07 4.14 5.37
CA GLU A 26 20.55 5.19 4.50
C GLU A 26 19.80 6.28 5.30
N ASP A 27 20.14 7.53 5.00
CA ASP A 27 19.83 8.65 5.89
C ASP A 27 18.51 9.34 5.53
N PHE A 28 17.54 9.26 6.44
CA PHE A 28 16.22 9.84 6.29
C PHE A 28 16.24 11.37 6.09
N ASP A 29 15.21 11.89 5.42
CA ASP A 29 15.11 13.32 5.11
C ASP A 29 14.40 14.13 6.20
N PHE A 30 13.40 13.56 6.86
CA PHE A 30 12.52 14.28 7.78
C PHE A 30 11.78 13.37 8.76
N PHE A 31 11.18 13.96 9.80
CA PHE A 31 10.22 13.27 10.66
C PHE A 31 8.78 13.69 10.35
N TYR A 32 7.86 12.74 10.42
CA TYR A 32 6.45 13.02 10.67
C TYR A 32 6.16 12.94 12.17
N LEU A 33 5.87 14.08 12.82
CA LEU A 33 5.20 14.06 14.13
C LEU A 33 3.70 13.85 13.88
N VAL A 34 3.16 12.76 14.43
CA VAL A 34 1.76 12.38 14.27
C VAL A 34 1.05 12.54 15.60
N LEU A 35 0.06 13.44 15.64
CA LEU A 35 -0.73 13.75 16.83
C LEU A 35 -2.19 13.30 16.64
N GLN A 36 -2.82 12.84 17.71
CA GLN A 36 -4.13 12.19 17.68
C GLN A 36 -5.02 12.70 18.80
N TRP A 37 -6.30 12.96 18.50
CA TRP A 37 -7.29 13.37 19.49
C TRP A 37 -7.90 12.12 20.17
N PRO A 38 -7.83 11.95 21.51
CA PRO A 38 -8.31 10.74 22.17
C PRO A 38 -9.81 10.47 21.95
N GLY A 39 -10.64 11.52 22.01
CA GLY A 39 -12.07 11.40 21.75
C GLY A 39 -12.37 10.85 20.34
N ALA A 40 -11.54 11.21 19.36
CA ALA A 40 -11.66 10.80 17.96
C ALA A 40 -11.27 9.34 17.70
N TYR A 41 -10.32 8.80 18.48
CA TYR A 41 -9.99 7.38 18.43
C TYR A 41 -11.09 6.54 19.11
N CYS A 42 -11.68 7.06 20.19
CA CYS A 42 -12.74 6.40 20.95
C CYS A 42 -14.14 6.48 20.29
N ASP A 43 -14.41 7.45 19.41
CA ASP A 43 -15.67 7.65 18.68
C ASP A 43 -15.81 6.66 17.49
N THR A 44 -15.68 5.36 17.76
CA THR A 44 -15.76 4.27 16.76
C THR A 44 -16.55 3.07 17.29
N LYS A 45 -17.11 2.22 16.42
CA LYS A 45 -17.93 1.06 16.83
C LYS A 45 -17.19 0.05 17.72
N ARG A 46 -15.87 -0.09 17.56
CA ARG A 46 -15.03 -0.98 18.37
C ARG A 46 -14.72 -0.40 19.76
N SER A 47 -15.06 0.87 20.01
CA SER A 47 -14.63 1.65 21.19
C SER A 47 -13.11 1.71 21.35
N CYS A 48 -12.65 2.38 22.41
CA CYS A 48 -11.25 2.38 22.82
C CYS A 48 -11.10 1.78 24.22
N CYS A 49 -9.89 1.34 24.56
CA CYS A 49 -9.51 1.02 25.93
C CYS A 49 -8.61 2.14 26.46
N TYR A 50 -9.03 2.83 27.52
CA TYR A 50 -8.14 3.75 28.21
C TYR A 50 -6.97 2.99 28.86
N PRO A 51 -5.80 3.61 29.03
CA PRO A 51 -4.72 3.08 29.86
C PRO A 51 -5.19 2.71 31.27
N THR A 52 -4.43 1.83 31.92
CA THR A 52 -4.59 1.47 33.34
C THR A 52 -4.37 2.65 34.30
N SER A 53 -3.66 3.70 33.86
CA SER A 53 -3.57 5.00 34.55
C SER A 53 -4.85 5.86 34.47
N GLY A 54 -5.87 5.40 33.74
CA GLY A 54 -7.16 6.07 33.58
C GLY A 54 -7.35 6.77 32.23
N LYS A 55 -8.48 7.46 32.09
CA LYS A 55 -8.81 8.23 30.88
C LYS A 55 -7.80 9.39 30.70
N PRO A 56 -7.12 9.51 29.54
CA PRO A 56 -6.21 10.62 29.28
C PRO A 56 -6.93 11.98 29.30
N ALA A 57 -6.14 13.05 29.43
CA ALA A 57 -6.64 14.41 29.27
C ALA A 57 -7.28 14.60 27.88
N ALA A 58 -8.27 15.48 27.78
CA ALA A 58 -8.89 15.84 26.51
C ALA A 58 -8.01 16.86 25.77
N ASP A 59 -6.86 16.37 25.29
CA ASP A 59 -5.82 17.08 24.57
C ASP A 59 -5.15 16.12 23.57
N PHE A 60 -4.44 16.63 22.56
CA PHE A 60 -3.79 15.81 21.54
C PHE A 60 -2.62 15.01 22.13
N GLY A 61 -2.70 13.69 22.02
CA GLY A 61 -1.59 12.77 22.32
C GLY A 61 -0.72 12.52 21.10
N ILE A 62 0.48 12.00 21.33
CA ILE A 62 1.37 11.47 20.30
C ILE A 62 0.82 10.12 19.83
N HIS A 63 0.79 9.94 18.51
CA HIS A 63 0.57 8.65 17.85
C HIS A 63 1.91 8.08 17.36
N GLY A 64 2.81 8.93 16.84
CA GLY A 64 4.14 8.51 16.40
C GLY A 64 5.09 9.66 16.06
N LEU A 65 6.39 9.36 15.95
CA LEU A 65 7.41 10.23 15.37
C LEU A 65 8.22 9.43 14.32
N TRP A 66 7.84 9.51 13.04
CA TRP A 66 8.32 8.57 12.03
C TRP A 66 9.35 9.20 11.09
N PRO A 67 10.59 8.68 10.98
CA PRO A 67 11.52 9.09 9.91
C PRO A 67 10.92 8.80 8.53
N ASN A 68 11.14 9.66 7.54
CA ASN A 68 10.54 9.61 6.20
C ASN A 68 11.52 10.17 5.14
N TYR A 69 11.31 9.76 3.88
CA TYR A 69 12.03 10.20 2.70
C TYR A 69 11.19 11.14 1.83
N LYS A 70 11.83 12.05 1.06
CA LYS A 70 11.13 13.05 0.22
C LYS A 70 10.33 12.47 -0.96
N ASP A 71 10.55 11.21 -1.31
CA ASP A 71 9.76 10.51 -2.33
C ASP A 71 8.38 10.02 -1.82
N GLY A 72 8.14 10.09 -0.50
CA GLY A 72 6.92 9.64 0.15
C GLY A 72 7.02 8.24 0.78
N THR A 73 8.19 7.59 0.70
CA THR A 73 8.49 6.35 1.44
C THR A 73 9.03 6.65 2.84
N TYR A 74 9.19 5.62 3.66
CA TYR A 74 9.81 5.72 4.99
C TYR A 74 10.67 4.50 5.29
N PRO A 75 11.82 4.67 5.98
CA PRO A 75 12.58 3.55 6.52
C PRO A 75 11.82 2.91 7.69
N SER A 76 11.97 1.59 7.90
CA SER A 76 11.40 0.92 9.09
C SER A 76 12.18 -0.33 9.51
N ASN A 77 12.21 -0.62 10.80
CA ASN A 77 12.89 -1.78 11.44
C ASN A 77 14.41 -1.79 11.18
N CYS A 78 15.05 -0.62 11.18
CA CYS A 78 16.40 -0.42 10.61
C CYS A 78 17.56 -0.95 11.45
N ASN A 79 17.30 -1.41 12.68
CA ASN A 79 18.25 -2.11 13.51
C ASN A 79 17.53 -3.17 14.36
N PRO A 80 17.60 -4.46 14.00
CA PRO A 80 16.92 -5.53 14.73
C PRO A 80 17.60 -5.86 16.07
N ASP A 81 18.86 -5.47 16.26
CA ASP A 81 19.60 -5.70 17.51
C ASP A 81 19.30 -4.63 18.57
N SER A 82 18.68 -3.51 18.18
CA SER A 82 18.27 -2.41 19.07
C SER A 82 16.88 -2.65 19.67
N GLU A 83 16.75 -3.72 20.46
CA GLU A 83 15.52 -4.03 21.21
C GLU A 83 15.15 -2.91 22.19
N PHE A 84 13.84 -2.65 22.32
CA PHE A 84 13.30 -1.64 23.22
C PHE A 84 13.58 -1.94 24.70
N ASP A 85 14.48 -1.18 25.32
CA ASP A 85 14.81 -1.27 26.74
C ASP A 85 14.04 -0.24 27.57
N LYS A 86 13.19 -0.74 28.46
CA LYS A 86 12.42 0.08 29.41
C LYS A 86 13.28 0.85 30.40
N SER A 87 14.51 0.40 30.68
CA SER A 87 15.40 1.02 31.67
C SER A 87 15.80 2.44 31.23
N GLN A 88 16.11 2.58 29.94
CA GLN A 88 16.55 3.81 29.28
C GLN A 88 15.48 4.91 29.14
N ILE A 89 14.24 4.70 29.59
CA ILE A 89 13.17 5.72 29.55
C ILE A 89 12.45 5.90 30.90
N THR A 90 13.03 5.38 31.99
CA THR A 90 12.34 5.27 33.31
C THR A 90 11.87 6.62 33.88
N ASP A 91 12.60 7.70 33.63
CA ASP A 91 12.22 9.08 33.92
C ASP A 91 11.09 9.59 33.01
N LEU A 92 11.12 9.24 31.72
CA LEU A 92 10.13 9.66 30.73
C LEU A 92 8.77 8.95 30.86
N VAL A 93 8.72 7.75 31.46
CA VAL A 93 7.50 6.92 31.57
C VAL A 93 6.29 7.70 32.10
N SER A 94 6.48 8.58 33.08
CA SER A 94 5.38 9.39 33.66
C SER A 94 4.79 10.39 32.65
N SER A 95 5.63 10.96 31.79
CA SER A 95 5.22 11.83 30.69
C SER A 95 4.59 11.02 29.57
N LEU A 96 5.22 9.92 29.14
CA LEU A 96 4.72 9.04 28.08
C LEU A 96 3.32 8.48 28.38
N LYS A 97 3.03 8.07 29.62
CA LYS A 97 1.66 7.66 30.03
C LYS A 97 0.60 8.76 29.91
N LYS A 98 1.01 10.04 29.96
CA LYS A 98 0.13 11.21 29.90
C LYS A 98 -0.08 11.70 28.47
N THR A 99 0.98 11.73 27.66
CA THR A 99 1.00 12.38 26.33
C THR A 99 1.20 11.43 25.16
N TRP A 100 1.72 10.21 25.36
CA TRP A 100 1.77 9.15 24.34
C TRP A 100 1.03 7.87 24.81
N PRO A 101 -0.20 7.97 25.34
CA PRO A 101 -0.96 6.79 25.77
C PRO A 101 -1.36 5.93 24.57
N THR A 102 -1.40 4.61 24.73
CA THR A 102 -2.15 3.76 23.81
C THR A 102 -3.63 3.77 24.17
N LEU A 103 -4.49 3.77 23.15
CA LEU A 103 -5.95 3.66 23.28
C LEU A 103 -6.47 2.32 22.74
N ALA A 104 -5.57 1.45 22.26
CA ALA A 104 -5.88 0.13 21.73
C ALA A 104 -6.31 -0.84 22.84
N CYS A 105 -7.23 -1.75 22.52
CA CYS A 105 -7.65 -2.80 23.44
C CYS A 105 -6.75 -4.05 23.34
N PRO A 106 -6.52 -4.78 24.45
CA PRO A 106 -6.97 -4.49 25.81
C PRO A 106 -6.18 -3.35 26.49
N SER A 107 -6.80 -2.75 27.52
CA SER A 107 -6.18 -1.71 28.38
C SER A 107 -4.80 -2.16 28.89
N ASN A 108 -3.81 -1.28 28.77
CA ASN A 108 -2.42 -1.57 29.17
C ASN A 108 -1.61 -0.29 29.45
N GLU A 109 -0.39 -0.50 29.97
CA GLU A 109 0.55 0.54 30.44
C GLU A 109 1.29 1.31 29.33
N GLY A 110 0.99 1.08 28.04
CA GLY A 110 1.65 1.75 26.91
C GLY A 110 2.94 1.09 26.41
N PHE A 111 3.67 0.34 27.25
CA PHE A 111 4.97 -0.25 26.88
C PHE A 111 4.99 -1.13 25.60
N LYS A 112 3.88 -1.82 25.24
CA LYS A 112 3.82 -2.57 23.96
C LYS A 112 3.78 -1.64 22.74
N PHE A 113 3.16 -0.48 22.90
CA PHE A 113 3.06 0.54 21.85
C PHE A 113 4.39 1.28 21.69
N TRP A 114 5.03 1.69 22.79
CA TRP A 114 6.36 2.31 22.72
C TRP A 114 7.44 1.34 22.20
N LYS A 115 7.37 0.03 22.53
CA LYS A 115 8.22 -0.99 21.88
C LYS A 115 8.04 -0.99 20.36
N HIS A 116 6.79 -0.97 19.86
CA HIS A 116 6.53 -0.90 18.42
C HIS A 116 7.05 0.39 17.78
N GLU A 117 6.79 1.55 18.40
CA GLU A 117 7.22 2.85 17.86
C GLU A 117 8.74 3.04 17.91
N TRP A 118 9.45 2.43 18.86
CA TRP A 118 10.92 2.36 18.82
C TRP A 118 11.40 1.40 17.73
N GLU A 119 11.09 0.11 17.86
CA GLU A 119 11.71 -0.94 17.05
C GLU A 119 11.43 -0.78 15.56
N LYS A 120 10.23 -0.30 15.21
CA LYS A 120 9.84 -0.07 13.82
C LYS A 120 10.30 1.28 13.27
N HIS A 121 10.34 2.35 14.07
CA HIS A 121 10.54 3.72 13.55
C HIS A 121 11.71 4.46 14.21
N GLY A 122 11.86 4.40 15.53
CA GLY A 122 12.97 5.01 16.26
C GLY A 122 14.34 4.41 15.91
N THR A 123 14.44 3.10 15.66
CA THR A 123 15.68 2.43 15.19
C THR A 123 16.21 3.00 13.87
N CYS A 124 15.34 3.61 13.06
CA CYS A 124 15.70 4.30 11.82
C CYS A 124 16.18 5.74 12.05
N SER A 125 16.39 6.14 13.31
CA SER A 125 16.92 7.44 13.71
C SER A 125 18.15 7.38 14.64
N GLU A 126 18.71 6.19 14.88
CA GLU A 126 19.92 6.00 15.70
C GLU A 126 21.15 6.75 15.16
N SER A 127 21.15 7.12 13.87
CA SER A 127 22.16 8.00 13.26
C SER A 127 22.09 9.47 13.71
N VAL A 128 21.07 9.85 14.50
CA VAL A 128 20.90 11.21 15.07
C VAL A 128 20.52 11.25 16.54
N MET A 129 19.84 10.24 17.08
CA MET A 129 19.33 10.23 18.45
C MET A 129 19.19 8.81 19.01
N ASP A 130 19.46 8.63 20.30
CA ASP A 130 19.24 7.33 20.97
C ASP A 130 17.76 7.09 21.38
N GLN A 131 17.49 5.97 22.05
CA GLN A 131 16.13 5.63 22.48
C GLN A 131 15.55 6.63 23.50
N HIS A 132 16.34 7.12 24.46
CA HIS A 132 15.86 8.15 25.40
C HIS A 132 15.56 9.44 24.63
N GLU A 133 16.51 9.89 23.81
CA GLU A 133 16.37 11.11 23.02
C GLU A 133 15.18 11.05 22.05
N TYR A 134 14.88 9.90 21.44
CA TYR A 134 13.69 9.72 20.58
C TYR A 134 12.39 9.98 21.33
N PHE A 135 12.22 9.39 22.51
CA PHE A 135 11.02 9.61 23.32
C PHE A 135 10.99 11.01 23.95
N GLU A 136 12.11 11.51 24.47
CA GLU A 136 12.20 12.84 25.10
C GLU A 136 11.92 13.97 24.09
N ASN A 137 12.47 13.86 22.88
CA ASN A 137 12.24 14.87 21.85
C ASN A 137 10.87 14.75 21.18
N SER A 138 10.29 13.54 21.08
CA SER A 138 8.87 13.39 20.71
C SER A 138 7.95 14.16 21.67
N LEU A 139 8.22 14.08 22.98
CA LEU A 139 7.51 14.85 24.01
C LEU A 139 7.69 16.36 23.82
N LYS A 140 8.94 16.84 23.68
CA LYS A 140 9.25 18.26 23.43
C LYS A 140 8.59 18.82 22.17
N LEU A 141 8.60 18.05 21.08
CA LEU A 141 7.97 18.43 19.80
C LEU A 141 6.45 18.55 19.93
N ARG A 142 5.79 17.61 20.62
CA ARG A 142 4.36 17.66 20.91
C ARG A 142 3.98 18.88 21.76
N ASP A 143 4.76 19.17 22.80
CA ASP A 143 4.50 20.31 23.69
C ASP A 143 4.82 21.66 23.01
N ARG A 144 5.75 21.71 22.05
CA ARG A 144 5.97 22.88 21.18
C ARG A 144 4.84 23.07 20.16
N ALA A 145 4.26 21.99 19.63
CA ALA A 145 3.18 22.06 18.65
C ALA A 145 1.82 22.48 19.25
N ASN A 146 1.53 22.05 20.49
CA ASN A 146 0.41 22.51 21.33
C ASN A 146 -0.93 22.77 20.57
N LEU A 147 -1.39 21.76 19.81
CA LEU A 147 -2.51 21.91 18.87
C LEU A 147 -3.79 22.45 19.50
N LEU A 148 -4.10 22.01 20.74
CA LEU A 148 -5.29 22.46 21.44
C LEU A 148 -5.26 23.97 21.72
N GLN A 149 -4.08 24.53 22.03
CA GLN A 149 -3.91 25.98 22.21
C GLN A 149 -4.01 26.72 20.88
N ALA A 150 -3.33 26.26 19.82
CA ALA A 150 -3.39 26.86 18.48
C ALA A 150 -4.82 26.95 17.92
N LEU A 151 -5.59 25.86 18.08
CA LEU A 151 -7.01 25.82 17.73
C LEU A 151 -7.83 26.77 18.63
N THR A 152 -7.61 26.73 19.95
CA THR A 152 -8.36 27.55 20.92
C THR A 152 -8.14 29.05 20.72
N ASN A 153 -6.91 29.48 20.38
CA ASN A 153 -6.57 30.85 20.02
C ASN A 153 -7.40 31.35 18.81
N SER A 154 -7.62 30.47 17.83
CA SER A 154 -8.48 30.72 16.66
C SER A 154 -9.98 30.53 16.94
N GLY A 155 -10.38 30.36 18.20
CA GLY A 155 -11.76 30.13 18.63
C GLY A 155 -12.32 28.76 18.23
N ILE A 156 -11.47 27.82 17.84
CA ILE A 156 -11.80 26.42 17.56
C ILE A 156 -11.58 25.64 18.85
N LYS A 157 -12.65 25.14 19.46
CA LYS A 157 -12.60 24.40 20.72
C LYS A 157 -13.09 22.97 20.51
N PRO A 158 -12.75 22.05 21.42
CA PRO A 158 -13.50 20.81 21.52
C PRO A 158 -14.91 21.14 22.02
N ASP A 159 -15.87 21.06 21.11
CA ASP A 159 -17.30 21.09 21.36
C ASP A 159 -18.02 20.47 20.15
N ASP A 160 -19.32 20.17 20.30
CA ASP A 160 -20.13 19.57 19.23
C ASP A 160 -20.43 20.54 18.05
N ARG A 161 -19.75 21.68 17.92
CA ARG A 161 -19.88 22.56 16.75
C ARG A 161 -19.04 22.07 15.58
N PHE A 162 -19.44 22.51 14.39
CA PHE A 162 -18.71 22.29 13.16
C PHE A 162 -17.83 23.50 12.80
N TYR A 163 -16.61 23.23 12.36
CA TYR A 163 -15.57 24.20 12.05
C TYR A 163 -15.04 23.97 10.63
N ASP A 164 -14.70 25.05 9.93
CA ASP A 164 -14.16 24.95 8.58
C ASP A 164 -12.73 24.36 8.58
N LEU A 165 -12.47 23.37 7.72
CA LEU A 165 -11.20 22.65 7.57
C LEU A 165 -10.07 23.57 7.12
N GLU A 166 -10.34 24.56 6.26
CA GLU A 166 -9.36 25.58 5.92
C GLU A 166 -9.18 26.58 7.07
N LYS A 167 -10.21 26.87 7.87
CA LYS A 167 -10.03 27.60 9.14
C LYS A 167 -9.16 26.83 10.13
N ILE A 168 -9.31 25.50 10.22
CA ILE A 168 -8.50 24.61 11.08
C ILE A 168 -7.05 24.57 10.58
N ARG A 169 -6.83 24.32 9.29
CA ARG A 169 -5.50 24.37 8.66
C ARG A 169 -4.83 25.73 8.85
N LYS A 170 -5.59 26.83 8.70
CA LYS A 170 -5.10 28.19 8.92
C LYS A 170 -4.77 28.43 10.40
N ALA A 171 -5.63 28.05 11.34
CA ALA A 171 -5.39 28.21 12.78
C ALA A 171 -4.07 27.57 13.23
N ILE A 172 -3.85 26.32 12.80
CA ILE A 172 -2.63 25.57 13.09
C ILE A 172 -1.42 26.22 12.39
N LYS A 173 -1.58 26.67 11.14
CA LYS A 173 -0.52 27.34 10.38
C LYS A 173 -0.15 28.74 10.89
N ASP A 174 -1.12 29.49 11.41
CA ASP A 174 -0.91 30.83 11.96
C ASP A 174 -0.09 30.76 13.26
N GLU A 175 -0.35 29.76 14.11
CA GLU A 175 0.32 29.60 15.40
C GLU A 175 1.68 28.86 15.28
N ILE A 176 1.73 27.76 14.52
CA ILE A 176 2.92 26.89 14.43
C ILE A 176 3.80 27.26 13.22
N GLY A 177 3.30 28.09 12.30
CA GLY A 177 4.00 28.52 11.07
C GLY A 177 3.86 27.55 9.88
N PHE A 178 3.41 26.31 10.11
CA PHE A 178 3.45 25.23 9.10
C PHE A 178 2.05 24.71 8.73
N THR A 179 1.86 24.36 7.45
CA THR A 179 0.59 23.78 6.96
C THR A 179 0.46 22.33 7.45
N PRO A 180 -0.58 21.95 8.21
CA PRO A 180 -0.73 20.57 8.69
C PRO A 180 -1.36 19.64 7.64
N GLY A 181 -0.92 18.38 7.64
CA GLY A 181 -1.75 17.27 7.15
C GLY A 181 -2.85 16.97 8.17
N ILE A 182 -4.07 16.70 7.68
CA ILE A 182 -5.23 16.34 8.52
C ILE A 182 -5.93 15.14 7.88
N GLU A 183 -5.96 14.03 8.61
CA GLU A 183 -6.53 12.74 8.21
C GLU A 183 -7.73 12.39 9.11
N CYS A 184 -8.75 11.73 8.56
CA CYS A 184 -9.92 11.24 9.30
C CYS A 184 -9.99 9.70 9.23
N ASN A 185 -10.19 9.03 10.37
CA ASN A 185 -10.39 7.57 10.40
C ASN A 185 -11.73 7.19 9.71
N LYS A 186 -11.88 5.90 9.35
CA LYS A 186 -13.08 5.35 8.67
C LYS A 186 -13.59 4.11 9.43
N ASP A 187 -14.92 3.96 9.56
CA ASP A 187 -15.57 2.81 10.20
C ASP A 187 -15.70 1.62 9.22
N PRO A 188 -15.43 0.36 9.64
CA PRO A 188 -15.43 -0.82 8.76
C PRO A 188 -16.72 -1.14 7.99
N GLU A 189 -17.86 -0.53 8.31
CA GLU A 189 -19.13 -0.73 7.59
C GLU A 189 -19.31 0.17 6.35
N GLN A 190 -18.39 1.09 6.04
CA GLN A 190 -18.59 2.19 5.08
C GLN A 190 -19.74 3.17 5.45
N ASN A 191 -20.42 2.94 6.57
CA ASN A 191 -21.38 3.86 7.17
C ASN A 191 -20.67 5.13 7.66
N TYR A 192 -20.58 6.13 6.78
CA TYR A 192 -19.94 7.41 7.06
C TYR A 192 -20.63 8.22 8.17
N LYS A 193 -20.28 7.95 9.43
CA LYS A 193 -20.52 8.80 10.60
C LYS A 193 -19.33 8.71 11.56
N PHE A 194 -19.29 9.67 12.48
CA PHE A 194 -18.36 9.77 13.61
C PHE A 194 -16.96 10.28 13.29
N SER A 195 -16.31 10.81 14.33
CA SER A 195 -15.60 12.10 14.25
C SER A 195 -14.12 11.94 14.60
N ALA A 196 -13.34 11.45 13.66
CA ALA A 196 -11.96 11.03 13.90
C ALA A 196 -10.89 11.95 13.28
N TRP A 197 -9.75 12.11 13.98
CA TRP A 197 -8.66 13.03 13.64
C TRP A 197 -7.29 12.39 13.91
N LYS A 198 -6.44 12.34 12.89
CA LYS A 198 -4.98 12.39 13.04
C LYS A 198 -4.47 13.68 12.39
N THR A 199 -3.51 14.34 13.03
CA THR A 199 -2.87 15.55 12.52
C THR A 199 -1.39 15.26 12.32
N LEU A 200 -0.88 15.61 11.14
CA LEU A 200 0.41 15.15 10.62
C LEU A 200 1.31 16.37 10.32
N PHE A 201 2.51 16.40 10.91
CA PHE A 201 3.46 17.50 10.76
C PHE A 201 4.79 17.04 10.19
N VAL A 202 5.20 17.63 9.07
CA VAL A 202 6.54 17.46 8.49
C VAL A 202 7.56 18.24 9.32
N ILE A 203 8.70 17.63 9.64
CA ILE A 203 9.85 18.23 10.31
C ILE A 203 11.10 17.88 9.50
N LEU A 204 11.46 18.72 8.51
CA LEU A 204 12.64 18.47 7.66
C LEU A 204 13.97 18.63 8.44
N ARG A 205 14.95 17.79 8.04
CA ARG A 205 16.38 17.60 8.39
C ARG A 205 17.22 18.59 9.22
N GLU A 206 16.78 19.79 9.61
CA GLU A 206 17.64 20.79 10.30
C GLU A 206 18.20 20.33 11.66
N TRP A 207 17.59 19.31 12.25
CA TRP A 207 18.13 18.54 13.38
C TRP A 207 19.62 18.17 13.24
N LYS A 208 20.10 17.78 12.05
CA LYS A 208 21.51 17.42 11.85
C LYS A 208 22.47 18.61 11.95
N THR A 209 21.97 19.83 11.83
CA THR A 209 22.76 21.07 11.80
C THR A 209 22.71 21.83 13.13
N LEU A 210 21.64 21.65 13.92
CA LEU A 210 21.35 22.45 15.13
C LEU A 210 21.52 21.66 16.44
N ARG A 211 22.75 21.17 16.72
CA ARG A 211 23.15 20.80 18.10
C ARG A 211 23.23 21.99 19.07
N LYS A 212 22.90 23.21 18.61
CA LYS A 212 22.69 24.43 19.39
C LYS A 212 21.58 25.27 18.73
N TYR A 213 20.77 25.91 19.57
CA TYR A 213 19.60 26.74 19.24
C TYR A 213 18.34 25.97 18.82
N ILE A 214 17.20 26.47 19.30
CA ILE A 214 15.86 25.87 19.18
C ILE A 214 15.10 26.45 17.96
N ASP A 215 15.71 27.38 17.23
CA ASP A 215 15.04 28.24 16.26
C ASP A 215 15.52 27.98 14.83
N VAL A 216 14.60 28.26 13.89
CA VAL A 216 14.61 27.86 12.46
C VAL A 216 14.20 26.39 12.21
N ILE A 217 13.30 26.22 11.24
CA ILE A 217 13.01 25.00 10.48
C ILE A 217 12.56 25.47 9.08
N LEU A 218 13.36 25.25 8.03
CA LEU A 218 12.97 25.54 6.64
C LEU A 218 12.10 24.41 6.07
N LEU A 219 10.81 24.66 5.86
CA LEU A 219 9.90 23.74 5.17
C LEU A 219 9.47 24.30 3.80
N SER A 220 9.81 23.59 2.71
CA SER A 220 9.10 23.70 1.43
C SER A 220 7.84 22.82 1.47
N SER A 221 6.74 23.29 0.88
CA SER A 221 5.41 22.66 0.99
C SER A 221 5.31 21.27 0.32
N LEU A 222 4.51 20.36 0.89
CA LEU A 222 4.08 19.11 0.24
C LEU A 222 2.64 18.71 0.60
N TYR A 223 2.19 17.54 0.12
CA TYR A 223 0.83 17.28 -0.39
C TYR A 223 -0.35 17.11 0.58
N ILE A 224 -1.54 17.17 -0.02
CA ILE A 224 -2.88 16.90 0.54
C ILE A 224 -3.42 15.64 -0.12
N CYS A 225 -4.13 14.78 0.62
CA CYS A 225 -5.08 13.82 0.04
C CYS A 225 -6.39 13.80 0.85
N VAL A 226 -7.56 13.84 0.18
CA VAL A 226 -8.90 13.88 0.81
C VAL A 226 -9.95 13.19 -0.06
N SER A 227 -10.48 12.05 0.38
CA SER A 227 -11.68 11.41 -0.19
C SER A 227 -12.20 10.27 0.70
N ARG A 228 -13.50 9.96 0.84
CA ARG A 228 -14.76 10.72 0.99
C ARG A 228 -15.80 9.66 1.41
N LYS A 229 -16.94 9.94 2.03
CA LYS A 229 -17.47 11.16 2.70
C LYS A 229 -17.35 10.89 4.24
N VAL A 230 -18.13 11.37 5.23
CA VAL A 230 -19.16 12.41 5.40
C VAL A 230 -18.82 13.17 6.70
N CYS A 231 -18.53 14.45 6.61
CA CYS A 231 -19.39 15.42 7.27
C CYS A 231 -20.36 15.95 6.19
N ALA A 232 -21.49 16.55 6.57
CA ALA A 232 -22.53 16.94 5.61
C ALA A 232 -22.07 18.02 4.59
N ASP A 233 -20.99 18.75 4.92
CA ASP A 233 -20.27 19.65 4.03
C ASP A 233 -18.79 19.21 4.02
N PRO A 234 -18.13 19.06 2.85
CA PRO A 234 -16.69 18.74 2.76
C PRO A 234 -15.78 19.80 3.41
N LYS A 235 -16.30 20.99 3.71
CA LYS A 235 -15.57 22.03 4.44
C LYS A 235 -15.58 21.84 5.94
N LEU A 236 -16.45 21.02 6.54
CA LEU A 236 -16.71 21.08 7.99
C LEU A 236 -16.22 19.86 8.78
N LEU A 237 -15.69 20.10 9.99
CA LEU A 237 -15.21 19.10 10.96
C LEU A 237 -15.70 19.39 12.40
N GLN A 238 -15.84 18.35 13.24
CA GLN A 238 -16.36 18.43 14.62
C GLN A 238 -15.33 17.89 15.64
N LEU A 239 -15.27 18.46 16.85
CA LEU A 239 -14.28 18.10 17.90
C LEU A 239 -14.99 17.72 19.22
N ARG A 240 -15.45 16.48 19.37
CA ARG A 240 -16.28 16.09 20.53
C ARG A 240 -15.51 16.00 21.87
N PHE A 241 -16.15 16.44 22.94
CA PHE A 241 -15.85 16.02 24.32
C PHE A 241 -16.79 14.89 24.74
N CYS A 242 -16.26 13.69 25.01
CA CYS A 242 -17.05 12.62 25.64
C CYS A 242 -17.18 12.86 27.16
N CYS A 243 -18.21 13.61 27.57
CA CYS A 243 -18.68 13.70 28.94
C CYS A 243 -19.77 12.65 29.21
N LEU A 244 -19.64 11.89 30.29
CA LEU A 244 -20.76 11.11 30.84
C LEU A 244 -21.71 12.06 31.59
N PRO A 245 -23.03 11.85 31.53
CA PRO A 245 -24.00 12.81 32.06
C PRO A 245 -24.17 12.70 33.58
N LEU A 246 -24.27 13.85 34.23
CA LEU A 246 -25.06 14.04 35.44
C LEU A 246 -26.04 15.23 35.22
N PRO A 247 -27.23 15.24 35.85
CA PRO A 247 -28.36 16.07 35.42
C PRO A 247 -28.39 17.50 36.00
N PHE A 248 -29.44 18.27 35.62
CA PHE A 248 -29.84 19.62 36.06
C PHE A 248 -29.06 20.81 35.42
N THR A 249 -29.68 21.91 34.93
CA THR A 249 -31.09 22.18 34.54
C THR A 249 -31.15 23.32 33.49
N PHE A 250 -32.34 23.61 32.94
CA PHE A 250 -32.61 24.69 31.96
C PHE A 250 -32.24 26.12 32.43
N LEU A 251 -31.85 26.97 31.48
CA LEU A 251 -32.38 28.35 31.32
C LEU A 251 -32.04 28.93 29.92
N THR A 252 -32.94 29.74 29.36
CA THR A 252 -32.86 30.46 28.05
C THR A 252 -33.84 31.66 28.10
N PRO A 253 -33.94 32.55 27.07
CA PRO A 253 -32.97 33.03 26.07
C PRO A 253 -32.87 34.58 26.01
N SER A 254 -31.94 35.13 25.20
CA SER A 254 -32.05 36.48 24.59
C SER A 254 -31.34 36.52 23.22
N ALA A 255 -31.74 37.44 22.34
CA ALA A 255 -31.20 37.68 20.99
C ALA A 255 -31.06 39.23 20.76
N PRO A 256 -30.77 39.78 19.54
CA PRO A 256 -30.38 39.20 18.26
C PRO A 256 -29.11 39.87 17.64
N SER A 257 -28.87 39.67 16.33
CA SER A 257 -27.84 40.36 15.52
C SER A 257 -28.31 41.74 15.01
N PRO A 258 -27.47 42.47 14.23
CA PRO A 258 -27.73 42.47 12.79
C PRO A 258 -26.49 42.41 11.87
N SER A 259 -26.79 42.25 10.59
CA SER A 259 -25.96 42.09 9.39
C SER A 259 -25.03 43.25 9.01
N LEU A 260 -24.04 42.93 8.15
CA LEU A 260 -24.08 43.46 6.77
C LEU A 260 -23.40 42.50 5.77
N SER A 261 -23.81 42.57 4.50
CA SER A 261 -23.30 41.79 3.38
C SER A 261 -22.47 42.63 2.41
N ARG A 262 -21.62 41.99 1.59
CA ARG A 262 -21.12 42.55 0.32
C ARG A 262 -20.63 41.44 -0.61
N GLU A 263 -21.09 41.48 -1.86
CA GLU A 263 -20.62 40.66 -2.97
C GLU A 263 -19.44 41.36 -3.67
N ILE A 264 -18.52 40.60 -4.27
CA ILE A 264 -17.58 41.09 -5.30
C ILE A 264 -17.52 40.05 -6.43
N HIS A 265 -17.43 40.52 -7.68
CA HIS A 265 -17.62 39.71 -8.88
C HIS A 265 -16.48 38.75 -9.23
N VAL A 266 -16.85 37.72 -10.00
CA VAL A 266 -15.94 36.82 -10.74
C VAL A 266 -15.43 37.53 -12.00
N THR A 267 -14.13 37.37 -12.31
CA THR A 267 -13.59 37.62 -13.66
C THR A 267 -12.84 36.39 -14.17
N GLN A 268 -13.41 35.70 -15.17
CA GLN A 268 -12.71 34.65 -15.91
C GLN A 268 -11.56 35.24 -16.75
N LYS A 269 -10.45 34.52 -16.86
CA LYS A 269 -9.54 34.62 -18.00
C LYS A 269 -9.33 33.22 -18.59
N ARG A 270 -9.63 33.09 -19.88
CA ARG A 270 -9.20 31.94 -20.69
C ARG A 270 -7.68 31.90 -20.74
N PHE A 271 -7.09 30.72 -20.61
CA PHE A 271 -5.84 30.39 -21.29
C PHE A 271 -6.13 29.34 -22.35
N VAL A 272 -5.40 29.42 -23.47
CA VAL A 272 -5.65 28.60 -24.67
C VAL A 272 -4.86 27.30 -24.59
N SER A 273 -5.40 26.25 -25.22
CA SER A 273 -4.85 24.91 -25.27
C SER A 273 -3.42 24.84 -25.83
N ASN A 274 -2.54 24.13 -25.12
CA ASN A 274 -1.46 23.35 -25.72
C ASN A 274 -1.81 21.86 -25.59
N SER A 275 -1.49 21.06 -26.61
CA SER A 275 -1.91 19.66 -26.72
C SER A 275 -1.05 18.70 -25.88
N PRO A 276 -1.60 17.58 -25.35
CA PRO A 276 -0.85 16.64 -24.50
C PRO A 276 0.27 15.84 -25.18
N LEU A 277 0.36 15.89 -26.52
CA LEU A 277 1.05 14.92 -27.40
C LEU A 277 2.59 14.88 -27.33
N LYS A 278 3.24 15.36 -26.25
CA LYS A 278 4.72 15.44 -26.15
C LYS A 278 5.34 15.10 -24.79
N ILE A 279 4.64 14.44 -23.87
CA ILE A 279 5.22 13.96 -22.58
C ILE A 279 5.18 12.43 -22.47
N MET A 280 5.73 11.73 -23.46
CA MET A 280 5.96 10.27 -23.44
C MET A 280 7.30 9.88 -24.12
N ALA A 281 8.37 10.59 -23.78
CA ALA A 281 9.71 10.29 -24.28
C ALA A 281 10.70 10.09 -23.12
N LYS A 282 11.30 8.89 -23.06
CA LYS A 282 12.24 8.41 -22.02
C LYS A 282 11.66 8.22 -20.61
N THR A 283 10.95 7.10 -20.40
CA THR A 283 11.02 6.41 -19.10
C THR A 283 12.24 5.48 -19.10
N ASN A 284 13.03 5.47 -18.02
CA ASN A 284 14.22 4.60 -17.89
C ASN A 284 13.81 3.20 -17.42
N GLY A 285 13.00 2.48 -18.20
CA GLY A 285 12.48 1.15 -17.84
C GLY A 285 11.40 1.14 -16.74
N ILE A 286 11.05 2.32 -16.20
CA ILE A 286 9.98 2.47 -15.20
C ILE A 286 8.62 2.37 -15.89
N ILE A 287 7.79 1.43 -15.44
CA ILE A 287 6.40 1.27 -15.90
C ILE A 287 5.49 2.42 -15.45
N PRO A 288 4.35 2.66 -16.13
CA PRO A 288 3.37 3.65 -15.68
C PRO A 288 2.92 3.39 -14.25
N THR A 289 2.74 4.47 -13.47
CA THR A 289 2.05 4.44 -12.18
C THR A 289 0.81 5.31 -12.29
N ILE A 290 -0.37 4.74 -12.02
CA ILE A 290 -1.68 5.36 -12.29
C ILE A 290 -2.38 5.67 -10.96
N ASP A 291 -2.89 6.89 -10.82
CA ASP A 291 -3.63 7.33 -9.65
C ASP A 291 -5.13 7.06 -9.81
N LEU A 292 -5.65 6.04 -9.12
CA LEU A 292 -7.08 5.71 -9.16
C LEU A 292 -7.95 6.71 -8.36
N GLY A 293 -7.32 7.72 -7.73
CA GLY A 293 -7.96 8.90 -7.14
C GLY A 293 -8.12 10.08 -8.10
N GLU A 294 -7.69 9.98 -9.37
CA GLU A 294 -7.96 10.98 -10.40
C GLU A 294 -9.47 11.25 -10.53
N VAL A 295 -9.84 12.54 -10.57
CA VAL A 295 -11.22 13.02 -10.49
C VAL A 295 -11.94 12.92 -11.85
N SER A 296 -11.17 12.89 -12.94
CA SER A 296 -11.66 12.77 -14.31
C SER A 296 -11.58 11.32 -14.78
N ASP A 297 -12.70 10.58 -14.70
CA ASP A 297 -12.79 9.20 -15.20
C ASP A 297 -12.33 9.07 -16.66
N LYS A 298 -12.51 10.11 -17.50
CA LYS A 298 -12.00 10.13 -18.87
C LYS A 298 -10.47 10.08 -18.94
N ILE A 299 -9.76 10.81 -18.07
CA ILE A 299 -8.29 10.81 -18.04
C ILE A 299 -7.80 9.49 -17.46
N LEU A 300 -8.41 9.03 -16.37
CA LEU A 300 -8.07 7.78 -15.71
C LEU A 300 -8.25 6.56 -16.64
N ASN A 301 -9.40 6.45 -17.30
CA ASN A 301 -9.67 5.38 -18.25
C ASN A 301 -8.72 5.44 -19.47
N GLN A 302 -8.34 6.64 -19.92
CA GLN A 302 -7.33 6.81 -20.99
C GLN A 302 -5.93 6.35 -20.53
N GLN A 303 -5.49 6.71 -19.32
CA GLN A 303 -4.19 6.29 -18.77
C GLN A 303 -4.11 4.76 -18.61
N ILE A 304 -5.16 4.14 -18.06
CA ILE A 304 -5.26 2.69 -17.90
C ILE A 304 -5.16 2.01 -19.28
N ARG A 305 -5.85 2.54 -20.29
CA ARG A 305 -5.78 2.04 -21.66
C ARG A 305 -4.38 2.17 -22.27
N GLU A 306 -3.79 3.37 -22.27
CA GLU A 306 -2.47 3.62 -22.87
C GLU A 306 -1.38 2.74 -22.23
N ALA A 307 -1.44 2.51 -20.91
CA ALA A 307 -0.57 1.57 -20.23
C ALA A 307 -0.81 0.10 -20.64
N SER A 308 -2.06 -0.31 -20.77
CA SER A 308 -2.44 -1.69 -21.12
C SER A 308 -2.19 -2.03 -22.59
N GLU A 309 -2.34 -1.07 -23.50
CA GLU A 309 -1.98 -1.20 -24.92
C GLU A 309 -0.46 -1.23 -25.11
N ARG A 310 0.31 -0.35 -24.46
CA ARG A 310 1.76 -0.25 -24.68
C ARG A 310 2.60 -1.23 -23.86
N TRP A 311 2.30 -1.42 -22.58
CA TRP A 311 3.17 -2.15 -21.64
C TRP A 311 2.58 -3.48 -21.19
N GLY A 312 1.25 -3.62 -21.20
CA GLY A 312 0.56 -4.76 -20.58
C GLY A 312 0.72 -4.82 -19.06
N CYS A 313 1.39 -3.83 -18.44
CA CYS A 313 1.60 -3.73 -17.00
C CYS A 313 1.75 -2.28 -16.52
N PHE A 314 1.35 -2.01 -15.28
CA PHE A 314 1.46 -0.72 -14.59
C PHE A 314 1.31 -0.90 -13.07
N ARG A 315 1.74 0.08 -12.26
CA ARG A 315 1.36 0.15 -10.83
C ARG A 315 0.14 1.05 -10.64
N VAL A 316 -0.64 0.80 -9.59
CA VAL A 316 -1.75 1.66 -9.16
C VAL A 316 -1.56 2.19 -7.75
N ILE A 317 -1.95 3.46 -7.54
CA ILE A 317 -2.02 4.13 -6.23
C ILE A 317 -3.45 4.61 -5.94
N ASN A 318 -3.72 4.98 -4.68
CA ASN A 318 -5.05 5.40 -4.19
C ASN A 318 -6.19 4.40 -4.51
N HIS A 319 -5.85 3.13 -4.67
CA HIS A 319 -6.68 2.03 -5.20
C HIS A 319 -7.84 1.55 -4.30
N GLY A 320 -8.22 2.32 -3.28
CA GLY A 320 -9.37 2.07 -2.41
C GLY A 320 -9.21 0.91 -1.41
N VAL A 321 -8.34 -0.07 -1.67
CA VAL A 321 -8.04 -1.18 -0.74
C VAL A 321 -7.34 -0.60 0.51
N PRO A 322 -7.83 -0.88 1.73
CA PRO A 322 -7.20 -0.35 2.94
C PRO A 322 -5.79 -0.92 3.15
N LEU A 323 -4.82 -0.04 3.40
CA LEU A 323 -3.42 -0.43 3.61
C LEU A 323 -3.25 -1.34 4.84
N SER A 324 -4.05 -1.15 5.89
CA SER A 324 -4.09 -2.08 7.03
C SER A 324 -4.54 -3.48 6.60
N LEU A 325 -5.52 -3.59 5.71
CA LEU A 325 -6.02 -4.88 5.22
C LEU A 325 -4.99 -5.58 4.32
N MET A 326 -4.20 -4.83 3.54
CA MET A 326 -3.05 -5.36 2.81
C MET A 326 -1.97 -5.90 3.77
N SER A 327 -1.71 -5.21 4.89
CA SER A 327 -0.75 -5.64 5.90
C SER A 327 -1.25 -6.86 6.70
N ASP A 328 -2.50 -6.82 7.16
CA ASP A 328 -3.20 -7.93 7.85
C ASP A 328 -3.22 -9.18 6.97
N MET A 329 -3.45 -9.02 5.65
CA MET A 329 -3.38 -10.11 4.69
C MET A 329 -1.95 -10.63 4.50
N LYS A 330 -0.94 -9.75 4.37
CA LYS A 330 0.48 -10.16 4.26
C LYS A 330 0.90 -11.00 5.47
N MET A 331 0.56 -10.56 6.69
CA MET A 331 0.80 -11.33 7.91
C MET A 331 0.02 -12.65 7.94
N THR A 332 -1.24 -12.65 7.49
CA THR A 332 -2.07 -13.87 7.40
C THR A 332 -1.45 -14.91 6.48
N VAL A 333 -1.01 -14.51 5.28
CA VAL A 333 -0.43 -15.47 4.32
C VAL A 333 0.95 -15.98 4.72
N MET A 334 1.74 -15.16 5.42
CA MET A 334 3.01 -15.61 6.00
C MET A 334 2.79 -16.73 7.03
N ASP A 335 1.82 -16.57 7.95
CA ASP A 335 1.45 -17.62 8.90
C ASP A 335 0.94 -18.90 8.21
N LEU A 336 0.05 -18.77 7.22
CA LEU A 336 -0.48 -19.92 6.46
C LEU A 336 0.63 -20.74 5.76
N PHE A 337 1.74 -20.12 5.39
CA PHE A 337 2.88 -20.82 4.77
C PHE A 337 3.85 -21.48 5.75
N GLU A 338 3.87 -21.09 7.02
CA GLU A 338 4.65 -21.76 8.07
C GLU A 338 3.84 -22.89 8.75
N ARG A 339 2.60 -23.15 8.30
CA ARG A 339 1.82 -24.35 8.64
C ARG A 339 2.53 -25.63 8.17
N PRO A 340 2.35 -26.78 8.86
CA PRO A 340 2.94 -28.06 8.46
C PRO A 340 2.61 -28.45 7.03
N HIS A 341 3.49 -29.23 6.39
CA HIS A 341 3.31 -29.68 5.02
C HIS A 341 2.00 -30.48 4.84
N GLU A 342 1.65 -31.27 5.85
CA GLU A 342 0.45 -32.11 6.00
C GLU A 342 -0.85 -31.30 6.16
N VAL A 343 -0.73 -30.00 6.44
CA VAL A 343 -1.84 -29.03 6.39
C VAL A 343 -1.91 -28.42 4.99
N LYS A 344 -0.77 -27.94 4.46
CA LYS A 344 -0.72 -27.27 3.15
C LYS A 344 -1.19 -28.16 2.00
N VAL A 345 -0.81 -29.45 1.96
CA VAL A 345 -1.28 -30.41 0.93
C VAL A 345 -2.80 -30.67 0.94
N ARG A 346 -3.54 -30.24 1.97
CA ARG A 346 -5.01 -30.34 2.00
C ARG A 346 -5.70 -29.29 1.13
N ASN A 347 -5.00 -28.23 0.75
CA ASN A 347 -5.46 -27.29 -0.27
C ASN A 347 -5.35 -27.95 -1.65
N THR A 348 -6.32 -28.79 -1.99
CA THR A 348 -6.37 -29.51 -3.26
C THR A 348 -6.75 -28.60 -4.43
N ASP A 349 -6.36 -28.97 -5.65
CA ASP A 349 -6.85 -28.34 -6.88
C ASP A 349 -8.39 -28.34 -6.94
N VAL A 350 -8.99 -27.13 -6.95
CA VAL A 350 -10.41 -26.91 -7.27
C VAL A 350 -10.55 -26.57 -8.75
N LEU A 351 -9.55 -25.88 -9.29
CA LEU A 351 -9.24 -25.67 -10.70
C LEU A 351 -7.84 -26.29 -10.95
N LEU A 352 -7.54 -26.78 -12.14
CA LEU A 352 -6.28 -27.48 -12.43
C LEU A 352 -5.03 -26.64 -12.04
N GLY A 353 -4.18 -27.13 -11.14
CA GLY A 353 -3.04 -26.38 -10.62
C GLY A 353 -3.39 -25.12 -9.80
N SER A 354 -4.56 -25.10 -9.14
CA SER A 354 -5.05 -24.02 -8.28
C SER A 354 -4.84 -24.23 -6.79
N GLY A 355 -4.47 -25.42 -6.33
CA GLY A 355 -4.26 -25.73 -4.92
C GLY A 355 -2.83 -25.45 -4.47
N TYR A 356 -2.39 -26.20 -3.47
CA TYR A 356 -1.02 -26.21 -3.00
C TYR A 356 -0.08 -26.77 -4.07
N ARG A 357 0.91 -25.97 -4.46
CA ARG A 357 1.97 -26.39 -5.39
C ARG A 357 3.30 -26.35 -4.67
N ALA A 358 3.84 -27.54 -4.39
CA ALA A 358 5.15 -27.72 -3.81
C ALA A 358 6.28 -27.35 -4.82
N PRO A 359 7.49 -27.06 -4.31
CA PRO A 359 8.67 -26.90 -5.15
C PRO A 359 8.94 -28.14 -6.01
N ASN A 360 9.46 -27.90 -7.22
CA ASN A 360 9.64 -28.93 -8.25
C ASN A 360 10.82 -28.59 -9.17
N GLU A 361 11.24 -29.50 -10.04
CA GLU A 361 12.43 -29.35 -10.88
C GLU A 361 12.44 -28.08 -11.75
N ILE A 362 11.26 -27.55 -12.14
CA ILE A 362 11.14 -26.35 -12.98
C ILE A 362 11.21 -25.06 -12.15
N ASN A 363 10.65 -25.09 -10.92
CA ASN A 363 10.65 -23.96 -9.98
C ASN A 363 11.04 -24.47 -8.58
N PRO A 364 12.33 -24.76 -8.31
CA PRO A 364 12.76 -25.47 -7.10
C PRO A 364 12.79 -24.60 -5.84
N TYR A 365 12.58 -23.30 -5.97
CA TYR A 365 12.57 -22.33 -4.87
C TYR A 365 11.15 -21.83 -4.52
N TYR A 366 10.11 -22.34 -5.18
CA TYR A 366 8.75 -21.78 -5.17
C TYR A 366 7.74 -22.73 -4.54
N GLU A 367 7.03 -22.29 -3.51
CA GLU A 367 5.76 -22.89 -3.07
C GLU A 367 4.59 -21.92 -3.28
N ALA A 368 3.39 -22.45 -3.51
CA ALA A 368 2.19 -21.65 -3.61
C ALA A 368 0.98 -22.32 -2.98
N LEU A 369 0.02 -21.50 -2.54
CA LEU A 369 -1.33 -21.88 -2.12
C LEU A 369 -2.33 -21.16 -3.04
N GLY A 370 -3.51 -21.73 -3.28
CA GLY A 370 -4.48 -21.07 -4.15
C GLY A 370 -5.94 -21.39 -3.89
N LEU A 371 -6.78 -20.44 -4.31
CA LEU A 371 -8.17 -20.32 -3.92
C LEU A 371 -8.98 -19.94 -5.16
N TYR A 372 -9.98 -20.76 -5.50
CA TYR A 372 -10.90 -20.53 -6.60
C TYR A 372 -12.32 -20.98 -6.17
N ASP A 373 -13.39 -20.22 -6.38
CA ASP A 373 -13.47 -18.80 -6.80
C ASP A 373 -13.44 -17.88 -5.58
N MET A 374 -12.54 -16.90 -5.53
CA MET A 374 -12.43 -15.98 -4.38
C MET A 374 -13.61 -15.02 -4.24
N ALA A 375 -14.44 -14.84 -5.28
CA ALA A 375 -15.71 -14.11 -5.17
C ALA A 375 -16.80 -14.92 -4.45
N SER A 376 -16.60 -16.23 -4.22
CA SER A 376 -17.49 -17.11 -3.47
C SER A 376 -17.08 -17.21 -1.99
N PRO A 377 -17.87 -16.69 -1.03
CA PRO A 377 -17.58 -16.84 0.40
C PRO A 377 -17.50 -18.30 0.85
N GLN A 378 -18.19 -19.22 0.16
CA GLN A 378 -18.09 -20.66 0.45
C GLN A 378 -16.74 -21.24 0.04
N ALA A 379 -16.18 -20.85 -1.11
CA ALA A 379 -14.86 -21.30 -1.52
C ALA A 379 -13.76 -20.74 -0.60
N VAL A 380 -13.88 -19.47 -0.18
CA VAL A 380 -12.97 -18.88 0.81
C VAL A 380 -13.06 -19.61 2.15
N ASN A 381 -14.28 -19.97 2.61
CA ASN A 381 -14.46 -20.79 3.80
C ASN A 381 -13.79 -22.17 3.68
N THR A 382 -14.05 -22.91 2.60
CA THR A 382 -13.46 -24.23 2.36
C THR A 382 -11.93 -24.17 2.35
N PHE A 383 -11.33 -23.15 1.75
CA PHE A 383 -9.88 -22.93 1.76
C PHE A 383 -9.36 -22.64 3.19
N CYS A 384 -10.06 -21.80 3.96
CA CYS A 384 -9.73 -21.58 5.37
C CYS A 384 -9.81 -22.87 6.20
N ASP A 385 -10.80 -23.72 5.94
CA ASP A 385 -11.00 -25.00 6.63
C ASP A 385 -9.89 -26.00 6.29
N GLN A 386 -9.48 -26.08 5.01
CA GLN A 386 -8.35 -26.90 4.55
C GLN A 386 -7.03 -26.55 5.26
N LEU A 387 -6.78 -25.25 5.50
CA LEU A 387 -5.52 -24.75 6.06
C LEU A 387 -5.55 -24.48 7.58
N GLU A 388 -6.61 -24.90 8.28
CA GLU A 388 -6.79 -24.69 9.73
C GLU A 388 -6.75 -23.19 10.14
N ALA A 389 -7.21 -22.30 9.25
CA ALA A 389 -7.14 -20.85 9.43
C ALA A 389 -8.13 -20.35 10.51
N SER A 390 -7.66 -19.42 11.34
CA SER A 390 -8.44 -18.86 12.45
C SER A 390 -9.65 -18.03 11.98
N ALA A 391 -10.56 -17.72 12.92
CA ALA A 391 -11.70 -16.85 12.64
C ALA A 391 -11.27 -15.46 12.15
N ASP A 392 -10.20 -14.90 12.73
CA ASP A 392 -9.67 -13.58 12.34
C ASP A 392 -9.00 -13.64 10.96
N GLN A 393 -8.20 -14.67 10.69
CA GLN A 393 -7.56 -14.90 9.38
C GLN A 393 -8.62 -15.05 8.27
N ARG A 394 -9.71 -15.78 8.56
CA ARG A 394 -10.86 -15.92 7.67
C ARG A 394 -11.57 -14.59 7.43
N GLU A 395 -11.76 -13.78 8.46
CA GLU A 395 -12.36 -12.44 8.31
C GLU A 395 -11.49 -11.52 7.44
N ILE A 396 -10.16 -11.55 7.64
CA ILE A 396 -9.16 -10.82 6.84
C ILE A 396 -9.22 -11.27 5.38
N MET A 397 -9.16 -12.59 5.12
CA MET A 397 -9.18 -13.13 3.76
C MET A 397 -10.48 -12.81 3.02
N VAL A 398 -11.65 -12.93 3.66
CA VAL A 398 -12.95 -12.58 3.04
C VAL A 398 -13.02 -11.09 2.70
N LYS A 399 -12.51 -10.21 3.57
CA LYS A 399 -12.43 -8.77 3.31
C LYS A 399 -11.47 -8.45 2.16
N TYR A 400 -10.27 -9.02 2.17
CA TYR A 400 -9.25 -8.79 1.16
C TYR A 400 -9.69 -9.33 -0.21
N ALA A 401 -10.26 -10.53 -0.26
CA ALA A 401 -10.87 -11.11 -1.45
C ALA A 401 -11.91 -10.18 -2.08
N LYS A 402 -12.88 -9.72 -1.29
CA LYS A 402 -13.93 -8.79 -1.76
C LYS A 402 -13.37 -7.45 -2.24
N ALA A 403 -12.35 -6.92 -1.57
CA ALA A 403 -11.74 -5.64 -1.94
C ALA A 403 -10.97 -5.73 -3.27
N ILE A 404 -10.18 -6.78 -3.46
CA ILE A 404 -9.37 -6.97 -4.67
C ILE A 404 -10.23 -7.44 -5.86
N ASP A 405 -11.24 -8.29 -5.65
CA ASP A 405 -12.21 -8.66 -6.70
C ASP A 405 -12.97 -7.43 -7.22
N GLY A 406 -13.40 -6.56 -6.30
CA GLY A 406 -14.04 -5.28 -6.65
C GLY A 406 -13.12 -4.36 -7.45
N LEU A 407 -11.84 -4.25 -7.05
CA LEU A 407 -10.84 -3.45 -7.77
C LEU A 407 -10.56 -4.02 -9.18
N ALA A 408 -10.44 -5.34 -9.31
CA ALA A 408 -10.23 -5.99 -10.62
C ALA A 408 -11.40 -5.76 -11.57
N LYS A 409 -12.63 -5.86 -11.07
CA LYS A 409 -13.84 -5.58 -11.85
C LYS A 409 -14.01 -4.09 -12.17
N ASP A 410 -13.51 -3.18 -11.33
CA ASP A 410 -13.45 -1.75 -11.66
C ASP A 410 -12.43 -1.44 -12.77
N LEU A 411 -11.22 -2.00 -12.69
CA LEU A 411 -10.19 -1.82 -13.71
C LEU A 411 -10.64 -2.40 -15.08
N ALA A 412 -11.30 -3.55 -15.08
CA ALA A 412 -11.87 -4.14 -16.30
C ALA A 412 -13.02 -3.29 -16.88
N ARG A 413 -13.92 -2.76 -16.04
CA ARG A 413 -14.95 -1.78 -16.44
C ARG A 413 -14.34 -0.55 -17.08
N ARG A 414 -13.32 0.04 -16.45
CA ARG A 414 -12.61 1.24 -16.95
C ARG A 414 -11.91 1.01 -18.29
N LEU A 415 -11.36 -0.19 -18.51
CA LEU A 415 -10.85 -0.60 -19.82
C LEU A 415 -11.96 -0.63 -20.87
N ALA A 416 -13.12 -1.25 -20.59
CA ALA A 416 -14.25 -1.25 -21.52
C ALA A 416 -14.72 0.18 -21.89
N GLU A 417 -14.89 1.04 -20.88
CA GLU A 417 -15.26 2.45 -21.08
C GLU A 417 -14.22 3.24 -21.88
N SER A 418 -12.92 2.92 -21.76
CA SER A 418 -11.84 3.56 -22.53
C SER A 418 -11.88 3.26 -24.04
N TYR A 419 -12.62 2.22 -24.42
CA TYR A 419 -12.90 1.85 -25.81
C TYR A 419 -14.30 2.29 -26.28
N GLY A 420 -15.08 2.96 -25.41
CA GLY A 420 -16.45 3.39 -25.72
C GLY A 420 -17.52 2.30 -25.51
N LEU A 421 -17.17 1.16 -24.92
CA LEU A 421 -18.10 0.09 -24.58
C LEU A 421 -18.91 0.52 -23.34
N ALA A 422 -20.13 1.03 -23.55
CA ALA A 422 -20.99 1.56 -22.49
C ALA A 422 -21.66 0.45 -21.66
N GLU A 423 -21.71 0.63 -20.32
CA GLU A 423 -22.35 -0.20 -19.26
C GLU A 423 -22.75 -1.67 -19.55
N THR A 424 -21.92 -2.38 -20.31
CA THR A 424 -22.04 -3.81 -20.56
C THR A 424 -21.57 -4.58 -19.33
N ASN A 425 -22.40 -5.51 -18.86
CA ASN A 425 -22.07 -6.40 -17.74
C ASN A 425 -21.04 -7.50 -18.13
N PHE A 426 -20.11 -7.24 -19.06
CA PHE A 426 -19.19 -8.24 -19.63
C PHE A 426 -18.47 -9.07 -18.54
N PHE A 427 -17.84 -8.40 -17.58
CA PHE A 427 -17.05 -9.01 -16.51
C PHE A 427 -17.89 -9.46 -15.29
N LYS A 428 -19.22 -9.35 -15.36
CA LYS A 428 -20.11 -9.71 -14.24
C LYS A 428 -20.24 -11.23 -14.17
N GLY A 429 -19.89 -11.79 -13.01
CA GLY A 429 -19.85 -13.24 -12.83
C GLY A 429 -18.62 -13.91 -13.43
N TRP A 430 -17.65 -13.15 -13.95
CA TRP A 430 -16.32 -13.71 -14.19
C TRP A 430 -15.69 -14.06 -12.83
N PRO A 431 -15.20 -15.29 -12.64
CA PRO A 431 -14.60 -15.71 -11.40
C PRO A 431 -13.20 -15.12 -11.22
N SER A 432 -12.75 -15.09 -9.98
CA SER A 432 -11.42 -14.63 -9.61
C SER A 432 -10.67 -15.72 -8.86
N GLN A 433 -9.35 -15.80 -9.04
CA GLN A 433 -8.48 -16.74 -8.34
C GLN A 433 -7.46 -16.00 -7.48
N PHE A 434 -7.20 -16.45 -6.25
CA PHE A 434 -5.92 -16.15 -5.60
C PHE A 434 -4.87 -17.22 -5.91
N ARG A 435 -3.63 -16.77 -6.13
CA ARG A 435 -2.43 -17.56 -5.91
C ARG A 435 -1.51 -16.79 -4.98
N ILE A 436 -1.36 -17.32 -3.78
CA ILE A 436 -0.41 -16.85 -2.79
C ILE A 436 0.91 -17.55 -3.09
N ASN A 437 2.01 -16.82 -3.14
CA ASN A 437 3.33 -17.34 -3.54
C ASN A 437 4.35 -17.08 -2.43
N LYS A 438 5.26 -18.04 -2.23
CA LYS A 438 6.42 -17.91 -1.36
C LYS A 438 7.64 -18.47 -2.07
N TYR A 439 8.71 -17.70 -2.03
CA TYR A 439 9.99 -18.04 -2.65
C TYR A 439 11.02 -18.21 -1.54
N HIS A 440 11.67 -19.38 -1.46
CA HIS A 440 12.71 -19.69 -0.48
C HIS A 440 14.09 -19.52 -1.13
N PHE A 441 14.47 -18.28 -1.44
CA PHE A 441 15.76 -18.05 -2.05
C PHE A 441 16.90 -18.31 -1.05
N GLN A 442 17.89 -19.06 -1.51
CA GLN A 442 19.13 -19.41 -0.81
C GLN A 442 20.30 -18.77 -1.57
N PRO A 443 21.54 -18.74 -1.04
CA PRO A 443 22.69 -18.19 -1.76
C PRO A 443 22.90 -18.79 -3.15
N GLU A 444 22.60 -20.08 -3.33
CA GLU A 444 22.71 -20.78 -4.61
C GLU A 444 21.54 -20.48 -5.56
N ALA A 445 20.50 -19.77 -5.12
CA ALA A 445 19.39 -19.32 -5.95
C ALA A 445 19.70 -17.98 -6.66
N VAL A 446 20.62 -17.17 -6.13
CA VAL A 446 20.90 -15.82 -6.62
C VAL A 446 21.30 -15.83 -8.10
N GLY A 447 20.67 -14.94 -8.88
CA GLY A 447 20.79 -14.86 -10.34
C GLY A 447 19.91 -15.83 -11.12
N LYS A 448 19.35 -16.88 -10.50
CA LYS A 448 18.43 -17.83 -11.16
C LYS A 448 16.99 -17.31 -11.16
N LEU A 449 16.13 -17.98 -11.91
CA LEU A 449 14.68 -17.72 -11.89
C LEU A 449 14.01 -18.48 -10.74
N GLY A 450 13.19 -17.77 -9.96
CA GLY A 450 12.23 -18.34 -9.02
C GLY A 450 10.94 -18.80 -9.71
N VAL A 451 10.52 -18.09 -10.77
CA VAL A 451 9.44 -18.50 -11.69
C VAL A 451 9.88 -18.19 -13.13
N GLN A 452 9.66 -19.15 -14.03
CA GLN A 452 9.99 -19.08 -15.45
C GLN A 452 9.22 -17.98 -16.22
N LEU A 453 9.66 -17.66 -17.43
CA LEU A 453 8.97 -16.72 -18.33
C LEU A 453 7.58 -17.25 -18.72
N HIS A 454 6.53 -16.46 -18.52
CA HIS A 454 5.16 -16.78 -18.88
C HIS A 454 4.30 -15.52 -19.09
N THR A 455 3.10 -15.70 -19.66
CA THR A 455 1.97 -14.77 -19.57
C THR A 455 0.93 -15.35 -18.62
N ASP A 456 0.11 -14.50 -18.02
CA ASP A 456 -1.06 -14.98 -17.28
C ASP A 456 -2.16 -15.44 -18.25
N SER A 457 -2.82 -16.55 -17.92
CA SER A 457 -3.95 -17.05 -18.74
C SER A 457 -5.27 -16.32 -18.48
N GLY A 458 -5.33 -15.43 -17.49
CA GLY A 458 -6.53 -14.66 -17.14
C GLY A 458 -6.71 -13.41 -18.01
N PHE A 459 -7.61 -12.52 -17.59
CA PHE A 459 -7.80 -11.20 -18.19
C PHE A 459 -6.83 -10.17 -17.57
N LEU A 460 -6.88 -10.01 -16.25
CA LEU A 460 -5.93 -9.16 -15.54
C LEU A 460 -5.53 -9.77 -14.19
N THR A 461 -4.31 -9.48 -13.77
CA THR A 461 -3.73 -9.88 -12.49
C THR A 461 -3.46 -8.65 -11.65
N ILE A 462 -3.92 -8.65 -10.41
CA ILE A 462 -3.54 -7.69 -9.37
C ILE A 462 -2.57 -8.37 -8.42
N LEU A 463 -1.36 -7.81 -8.29
CA LEU A 463 -0.31 -8.32 -7.43
C LEU A 463 -0.04 -7.34 -6.28
N GLN A 464 -0.32 -7.80 -5.06
CA GLN A 464 0.39 -7.28 -3.88
C GLN A 464 1.71 -8.03 -3.80
N ASP A 465 2.79 -7.35 -4.18
CA ASP A 465 4.13 -7.94 -4.14
C ASP A 465 4.79 -7.78 -2.77
N ASP A 466 6.00 -8.32 -2.60
CA ASP A 466 6.81 -7.96 -1.45
C ASP A 466 7.25 -6.49 -1.51
N GLU A 467 7.52 -5.91 -0.35
CA GLU A 467 7.83 -4.48 -0.19
C GLU A 467 9.34 -4.23 -0.14
N ASN A 468 10.10 -5.26 0.25
CA ASN A 468 11.54 -5.18 0.48
C ASN A 468 12.35 -6.03 -0.53
N VAL A 469 11.72 -7.01 -1.18
CA VAL A 469 12.40 -8.08 -1.94
C VAL A 469 11.98 -8.04 -3.41
N ASP A 470 12.83 -7.43 -4.25
CA ASP A 470 12.63 -7.36 -5.70
C ASP A 470 12.81 -8.74 -6.37
N GLY A 471 12.28 -8.88 -7.58
CA GLY A 471 12.45 -10.04 -8.43
C GLY A 471 11.48 -10.10 -9.61
N LEU A 472 10.38 -9.35 -9.61
CA LEU A 472 9.43 -9.35 -10.73
C LEU A 472 10.01 -8.57 -11.91
N GLU A 473 10.15 -9.23 -13.06
CA GLU A 473 10.54 -8.59 -14.32
C GLU A 473 9.49 -8.86 -15.40
N ALA A 474 9.21 -7.85 -16.22
CA ALA A 474 8.45 -7.99 -17.45
C ALA A 474 9.32 -7.72 -18.68
N MET A 475 8.90 -8.22 -19.82
CA MET A 475 9.58 -8.04 -21.11
C MET A 475 8.88 -6.95 -21.92
N ASP A 476 9.65 -5.97 -22.40
CA ASP A 476 9.15 -5.01 -23.38
C ASP A 476 8.95 -5.69 -24.73
N HIS A 477 7.69 -5.79 -25.18
CA HIS A 477 7.32 -6.45 -26.42
C HIS A 477 7.97 -5.81 -27.68
N SER A 478 8.42 -4.55 -27.61
CA SER A 478 9.04 -3.87 -28.76
C SER A 478 10.53 -4.17 -28.95
N SER A 479 11.23 -4.55 -27.89
CA SER A 479 12.69 -4.76 -27.89
C SER A 479 13.13 -6.14 -27.40
N GLY A 480 12.24 -6.92 -26.79
CA GLY A 480 12.55 -8.20 -26.15
C GLY A 480 13.41 -8.07 -24.89
N THR A 481 13.64 -6.85 -24.39
CA THR A 481 14.46 -6.62 -23.19
C THR A 481 13.61 -6.72 -21.92
N PHE A 482 14.22 -7.19 -20.82
CA PHE A 482 13.59 -7.23 -19.51
C PHE A 482 13.75 -5.90 -18.79
N PHE A 483 12.72 -5.50 -18.05
CA PHE A 483 12.74 -4.39 -17.09
C PHE A 483 12.11 -4.84 -15.76
N PRO A 484 12.60 -4.34 -14.62
CA PRO A 484 12.05 -4.70 -13.31
C PRO A 484 10.72 -3.98 -13.03
N ILE A 485 9.82 -4.65 -12.32
CA ILE A 485 8.62 -4.07 -11.72
C ILE A 485 8.89 -3.90 -10.21
N SER A 486 9.96 -3.18 -9.90
CA SER A 486 10.51 -3.08 -8.54
C SER A 486 9.46 -2.74 -7.48
N PRO A 487 9.59 -3.28 -6.25
CA PRO A 487 8.73 -2.97 -5.12
C PRO A 487 8.47 -1.48 -4.94
N LEU A 488 7.22 -1.14 -4.63
CA LEU A 488 6.81 0.21 -4.27
C LEU A 488 5.73 0.08 -3.18
N PRO A 489 6.05 0.38 -1.90
CA PRO A 489 5.14 0.17 -0.77
C PRO A 489 3.78 0.84 -0.96
N ASN A 490 2.73 0.25 -0.39
CA ASN A 490 1.34 0.73 -0.47
C ASN A 490 0.73 0.77 -1.90
N THR A 491 1.36 0.14 -2.89
CA THR A 491 0.88 0.06 -4.28
C THR A 491 0.58 -1.38 -4.70
N LEU A 492 -0.20 -1.54 -5.78
CA LEU A 492 -0.45 -2.84 -6.41
C LEU A 492 0.10 -2.80 -7.84
N ALA A 493 0.76 -3.88 -8.28
CA ALA A 493 1.15 -4.04 -9.68
C ALA A 493 0.02 -4.75 -10.44
N ILE A 494 -0.23 -4.31 -11.67
CA ILE A 494 -1.26 -4.84 -12.57
C ILE A 494 -0.56 -5.44 -13.78
N ASN A 495 -0.92 -6.66 -14.16
CA ASN A 495 -0.54 -7.30 -15.42
C ASN A 495 -1.81 -7.63 -16.23
N LEU A 496 -1.72 -7.56 -17.56
CA LEU A 496 -2.75 -8.04 -18.49
C LEU A 496 -2.36 -9.42 -19.05
N GLY A 497 -3.35 -10.30 -19.18
CA GLY A 497 -3.18 -11.70 -19.57
C GLY A 497 -3.80 -12.05 -20.93
N ASP A 498 -3.69 -13.32 -21.30
CA ASP A 498 -4.14 -13.89 -22.57
C ASP A 498 -5.62 -13.57 -22.89
N MET A 499 -6.52 -13.59 -21.89
CA MET A 499 -7.94 -13.27 -22.12
C MET A 499 -8.18 -11.78 -22.39
N ALA A 500 -7.29 -10.88 -21.97
CA ALA A 500 -7.37 -9.45 -22.33
C ALA A 500 -6.89 -9.21 -23.77
N ALA A 501 -5.86 -9.93 -24.22
CA ALA A 501 -5.47 -9.94 -25.63
C ALA A 501 -6.61 -10.49 -26.51
N ILE A 502 -7.22 -11.62 -26.13
CA ILE A 502 -8.38 -12.21 -26.83
C ILE A 502 -9.56 -11.24 -26.86
N TRP A 503 -10.03 -10.76 -25.70
CA TRP A 503 -11.17 -9.85 -25.60
C TRP A 503 -11.00 -8.58 -26.44
N SER A 504 -9.80 -7.98 -26.43
CA SER A 504 -9.53 -6.72 -27.13
C SER A 504 -9.23 -6.85 -28.62
N ASN A 505 -9.40 -8.04 -29.21
CA ASN A 505 -8.99 -8.36 -30.58
C ASN A 505 -7.49 -8.05 -30.84
N GLY A 506 -6.64 -8.24 -29.84
CA GLY A 506 -5.19 -8.05 -29.92
C GLY A 506 -4.69 -6.62 -29.59
N ARG A 507 -5.57 -5.71 -29.15
CA ARG A 507 -5.18 -4.31 -28.83
C ARG A 507 -4.47 -4.18 -27.48
N LEU A 508 -4.79 -5.03 -26.50
CA LEU A 508 -4.15 -5.07 -25.18
C LEU A 508 -2.98 -6.05 -25.17
N CYS A 509 -1.84 -5.64 -24.62
CA CYS A 509 -0.64 -6.46 -24.52
C CYS A 509 -0.76 -7.48 -23.36
N ASN A 510 -0.70 -8.78 -23.66
CA ASN A 510 -0.53 -9.82 -22.63
C ASN A 510 0.95 -9.93 -22.23
N VAL A 511 1.29 -9.40 -21.05
CA VAL A 511 2.69 -9.14 -20.69
C VAL A 511 3.45 -10.43 -20.33
N LYS A 512 4.54 -10.70 -21.06
CA LYS A 512 5.49 -11.76 -20.69
C LYS A 512 6.29 -11.31 -19.48
N HIS A 513 6.27 -12.10 -18.41
CA HIS A 513 6.95 -11.78 -17.16
C HIS A 513 7.54 -13.03 -16.48
N ARG A 514 8.47 -12.81 -15.55
CA ARG A 514 9.20 -13.85 -14.81
C ARG A 514 9.52 -13.35 -13.40
N VAL A 515 10.02 -14.23 -12.53
CA VAL A 515 10.61 -13.81 -11.25
C VAL A 515 12.06 -14.25 -11.17
N GLN A 516 12.99 -13.31 -11.07
CA GLN A 516 14.40 -13.54 -10.77
C GLN A 516 14.65 -13.52 -9.25
N CYS A 517 15.63 -14.30 -8.81
CA CYS A 517 16.18 -14.24 -7.46
C CYS A 517 17.33 -13.22 -7.42
N ASN A 518 17.07 -12.04 -6.86
CA ASN A 518 18.09 -11.00 -6.72
C ASN A 518 18.93 -11.15 -5.44
N GLU A 519 18.36 -11.74 -4.39
CA GLU A 519 19.00 -11.92 -3.08
C GLU A 519 18.52 -13.19 -2.36
N ALA A 520 19.31 -13.66 -1.39
CA ALA A 520 19.10 -14.93 -0.68
C ALA A 520 18.14 -14.79 0.53
N THR A 521 16.87 -14.49 0.27
CA THR A 521 15.86 -14.27 1.33
C THR A 521 14.49 -14.90 1.00
N LYS A 522 13.56 -14.89 1.97
CA LYS A 522 12.15 -15.25 1.73
C LYS A 522 11.45 -14.09 1.04
N ARG A 523 10.89 -14.30 -0.16
CA ARG A 523 9.96 -13.36 -0.83
C ARG A 523 8.54 -13.89 -0.74
N PHE A 524 7.56 -13.01 -0.50
CA PHE A 524 6.14 -13.36 -0.50
C PHE A 524 5.35 -12.46 -1.46
N SER A 525 4.38 -13.02 -2.19
CA SER A 525 3.45 -12.19 -2.99
C SER A 525 2.06 -12.80 -3.10
N ILE A 526 1.05 -11.94 -3.24
CA ILE A 526 -0.36 -12.31 -3.33
C ILE A 526 -0.90 -11.85 -4.69
N ALA A 527 -1.05 -12.80 -5.60
CA ALA A 527 -1.59 -12.55 -6.94
C ALA A 527 -3.08 -12.89 -6.98
N SER A 528 -3.89 -11.97 -7.50
CA SER A 528 -5.31 -12.11 -7.75
C SER A 528 -5.60 -12.02 -9.24
N PHE A 529 -6.11 -13.08 -9.84
CA PHE A 529 -6.37 -13.17 -11.27
C PHE A 529 -7.88 -13.04 -11.51
N LEU A 530 -8.31 -11.97 -12.18
CA LEU A 530 -9.61 -11.97 -12.85
C LEU A 530 -9.45 -12.85 -14.09
N LEU A 531 -10.26 -13.90 -14.18
CA LEU A 531 -10.11 -14.94 -15.18
C LEU A 531 -10.80 -14.55 -16.50
N GLY A 532 -11.37 -15.51 -17.22
CA GLY A 532 -12.36 -15.26 -18.27
C GLY A 532 -13.68 -15.98 -17.94
N PRO A 533 -14.65 -16.00 -18.87
CA PRO A 533 -15.82 -16.86 -18.71
C PRO A 533 -15.41 -18.34 -18.75
N MET A 534 -16.07 -19.16 -17.94
CA MET A 534 -15.80 -20.60 -17.81
C MET A 534 -16.76 -21.43 -18.67
N ASP A 535 -18.07 -21.23 -18.48
CA ASP A 535 -19.14 -22.01 -19.11
C ASP A 535 -19.59 -21.49 -20.48
N THR A 536 -19.02 -20.38 -20.95
CA THR A 536 -19.26 -19.81 -22.29
C THR A 536 -17.95 -19.38 -22.92
N ASP A 537 -17.85 -19.53 -24.25
CA ASP A 537 -16.70 -19.04 -24.99
C ASP A 537 -16.66 -17.50 -25.02
N LEU A 538 -15.47 -16.94 -24.86
CA LEU A 538 -15.21 -15.51 -25.06
C LEU A 538 -15.00 -15.25 -26.55
N GLU A 539 -15.73 -14.28 -27.10
CA GLU A 539 -15.42 -13.65 -28.38
C GLU A 539 -14.95 -12.20 -28.17
N PRO A 540 -14.12 -11.65 -29.08
CA PRO A 540 -13.88 -10.21 -29.11
C PRO A 540 -15.19 -9.46 -29.47
N PRO A 541 -15.62 -8.45 -28.67
CA PRO A 541 -16.74 -7.58 -29.01
C PRO A 541 -16.68 -7.03 -30.43
N SER A 542 -17.85 -6.87 -31.05
CA SER A 542 -18.05 -6.36 -32.40
C SER A 542 -17.34 -5.02 -32.66
N GLU A 543 -17.29 -4.17 -31.64
CA GLU A 543 -16.70 -2.84 -31.66
C GLU A 543 -15.17 -2.83 -31.77
N PHE A 544 -14.52 -4.00 -31.66
CA PHE A 544 -13.09 -4.17 -31.97
C PHE A 544 -12.84 -4.74 -33.37
N VAL A 545 -13.88 -5.09 -34.12
CA VAL A 545 -13.83 -5.78 -35.41
C VAL A 545 -14.43 -4.90 -36.51
N ASP A 546 -13.57 -4.40 -37.40
CA ASP A 546 -13.94 -3.57 -38.54
C ASP A 546 -13.22 -4.07 -39.82
N ALA A 547 -13.26 -3.31 -40.92
CA ALA A 547 -12.64 -3.74 -42.19
C ALA A 547 -11.11 -3.60 -42.16
N GLU A 548 -10.60 -2.72 -41.31
CA GLU A 548 -9.19 -2.43 -41.09
C GLU A 548 -8.58 -3.32 -39.97
N HIS A 549 -9.42 -3.83 -39.07
CA HIS A 549 -9.08 -4.71 -37.95
C HIS A 549 -10.01 -5.95 -37.96
N PRO A 550 -9.78 -6.95 -38.83
CA PRO A 550 -10.57 -8.17 -38.85
C PRO A 550 -10.49 -8.93 -37.52
N ARG A 551 -11.42 -9.87 -37.29
CA ARG A 551 -11.41 -10.70 -36.07
C ARG A 551 -10.21 -11.64 -36.07
N LEU A 552 -9.28 -11.40 -35.14
CA LEU A 552 -8.04 -12.15 -35.00
C LEU A 552 -8.25 -13.49 -34.28
N TYR A 553 -9.07 -13.53 -33.22
CA TYR A 553 -9.24 -14.71 -32.36
C TYR A 553 -10.58 -15.42 -32.55
N LYS A 554 -10.53 -16.76 -32.54
CA LYS A 554 -11.68 -17.68 -32.45
C LYS A 554 -12.32 -17.58 -31.07
N ALA A 555 -13.61 -17.92 -30.99
CA ALA A 555 -14.33 -18.05 -29.72
C ALA A 555 -13.66 -19.10 -28.82
N ILE A 556 -13.36 -18.77 -27.55
CA ILE A 556 -12.82 -19.74 -26.59
C ILE A 556 -13.05 -19.36 -25.12
N SER A 557 -13.41 -20.32 -24.27
CA SER A 557 -13.51 -20.13 -22.81
C SER A 557 -12.13 -20.07 -22.13
N HIS A 558 -12.08 -19.55 -20.91
CA HIS A 558 -10.85 -19.48 -20.12
C HIS A 558 -10.22 -20.87 -19.91
N ASP A 559 -11.02 -21.90 -19.64
CA ASP A 559 -10.52 -23.27 -19.51
C ASP A 559 -10.11 -23.89 -20.84
N GLY A 560 -10.69 -23.45 -21.98
CA GLY A 560 -10.16 -23.77 -23.30
C GLY A 560 -8.71 -23.31 -23.47
N VAL A 561 -8.44 -22.03 -23.20
CA VAL A 561 -7.08 -21.44 -23.26
C VAL A 561 -6.12 -22.18 -22.32
N ARG A 562 -6.56 -22.49 -21.09
CA ARG A 562 -5.74 -23.22 -20.11
C ARG A 562 -5.44 -24.65 -20.52
N ASN A 563 -6.42 -25.37 -21.08
CA ASN A 563 -6.22 -26.73 -21.57
C ASN A 563 -5.22 -26.75 -22.74
N ILE A 564 -5.29 -25.79 -23.67
CA ILE A 564 -4.29 -25.64 -24.74
C ILE A 564 -2.90 -25.38 -24.14
N ARG A 565 -2.75 -24.39 -23.25
CA ARG A 565 -1.48 -24.07 -22.57
C ARG A 565 -0.88 -25.29 -21.85
N MET A 566 -1.68 -26.05 -21.11
CA MET A 566 -1.22 -27.22 -20.35
C MET A 566 -0.85 -28.42 -21.23
N THR A 567 -1.61 -28.70 -22.30
CA THR A 567 -1.34 -29.84 -23.19
C THR A 567 -0.16 -29.59 -24.13
N THR A 568 -0.01 -28.35 -24.63
CA THR A 568 1.08 -27.95 -25.54
C THR A 568 2.35 -27.53 -24.82
N LYS A 569 2.27 -27.24 -23.51
CA LYS A 569 3.32 -26.63 -22.68
C LYS A 569 3.74 -25.21 -23.10
N LEU A 570 2.93 -24.55 -23.93
CA LEU A 570 3.11 -23.15 -24.31
C LEU A 570 2.55 -22.25 -23.20
N HIS A 571 3.36 -21.35 -22.64
CA HIS A 571 3.03 -20.63 -21.39
C HIS A 571 3.27 -19.11 -21.44
N ASP A 572 3.96 -18.59 -22.46
CA ASP A 572 4.29 -17.18 -22.62
C ASP A 572 3.56 -16.55 -23.83
N GLY A 573 2.25 -16.80 -23.91
CA GLY A 573 1.36 -16.25 -24.94
C GLY A 573 1.38 -17.00 -26.28
N GLU A 574 2.34 -17.90 -26.53
CA GLU A 574 2.42 -18.64 -27.80
C GLU A 574 1.19 -19.50 -28.11
N ALA A 575 0.47 -19.97 -27.09
CA ALA A 575 -0.79 -20.69 -27.24
C ALA A 575 -1.86 -19.90 -28.02
N LEU A 576 -1.79 -18.55 -28.01
CA LEU A 576 -2.72 -17.71 -28.77
C LEU A 576 -2.66 -17.97 -30.28
N LYS A 577 -1.49 -18.36 -30.83
CA LYS A 577 -1.30 -18.69 -32.26
C LYS A 577 -2.13 -19.90 -32.72
N LEU A 578 -2.60 -20.74 -31.79
CA LEU A 578 -3.43 -21.92 -32.09
C LEU A 578 -4.92 -21.57 -32.15
N ILE A 579 -5.30 -20.41 -31.62
CA ILE A 579 -6.69 -19.92 -31.55
C ILE A 579 -6.92 -18.64 -32.35
N THR A 580 -5.89 -18.09 -33.01
CA THR A 580 -6.08 -17.12 -34.09
C THR A 580 -6.77 -17.77 -35.30
N TYR A 581 -7.52 -17.00 -36.07
CA TYR A 581 -7.74 -17.33 -37.48
C TYR A 581 -6.38 -17.22 -38.22
N GLU A 582 -6.12 -18.11 -39.16
CA GLU A 582 -4.88 -18.11 -39.96
C GLU A 582 -4.98 -17.05 -41.08
N GLU A 583 -3.85 -16.42 -41.41
CA GLU A 583 -3.67 -15.63 -42.65
C GLU A 583 -3.20 -16.52 -43.81
#